data_AF-A0AAU9IX25-F1
#
_entry.id   AF-A0AAU9IX25-F1
#
_cell.length_a   1.000
_cell.length_b   1.000
_cell.length_c   1.000
_cell.angle_alpha   90.00
_cell.angle_beta   90.00
_cell.angle_gamma   90.00
#
_symmetry.space_group_name_H-M   'P 1'
#
loop_
_entity.id
_entity.type
_entity.pdbx_description
1 polymer ?
#
loop_
_entity_poly.entity_id
_entity_poly.type
_entity_poly.pdbx_seq_one_letter_code
_entity_poly.pdbx_strand_id
1 'polypeptide(L)'
;MPGGSSVAIGTYNFFKESNIVIPSIGAANGSPFLSSKEKFPMYVRLLTPFLLHIDIVFLRAMGWKNAAIIYEDSIWGSSSYNLMKVSAESLGIKLLNSESSRIIPENLERKDIKAAKSALQGVIDSKARLLIILIQCPLCNYVLEYLYDLGLRKGDLYVFAGTLNPLYYISNNDTYLYKRLEIGVAMTRVNAPRWTGEIGQGALKWILKTNDTVNDFTCSYYDGAYLIAKALDYLINTGKDYTDPLKLMSIIRQTKFVGCTGPVSINPDSNDRIYEIYPIEALKVDSKGNTEIYWVGDLKPFSTKMLSITNPLIYANGTSIKPSDIRNLNGECPFPSREIRTFTKGRELLFGLSFFVFIITTVTTYFIWQRWWNVPAGIFGEKQEMSIGDLIVAATIPIEFFQFATMGPWPYSYLKSLISTLYLGIGGNSIAYLAFLSIGWLVLALLGLYLQIKKYPSLLYRKKVKICVDYLDLHLHLEAQYIW
;
A
#
# COMPACT_ATOMS: atom_id res chain seq x y z
N MET A 1 34.24 25.52 11.70
CA MET A 1 32.85 25.20 12.09
C MET A 1 32.68 23.69 12.09
N PRO A 2 32.46 23.05 13.25
CA PRO A 2 32.30 21.60 13.31
C PRO A 2 30.94 21.16 12.74
N GLY A 3 30.98 20.25 11.75
CA GLY A 3 29.79 19.71 11.10
C GLY A 3 29.09 18.62 11.91
N GLY A 4 29.84 17.58 12.30
CA GLY A 4 29.32 16.46 13.09
C GLY A 4 29.24 16.76 14.60
N SER A 5 28.27 16.16 15.29
CA SER A 5 28.07 16.35 16.74
C SER A 5 29.27 15.94 17.58
N SER A 6 29.90 14.79 17.26
CA SER A 6 31.11 14.30 17.93
C SER A 6 32.29 15.26 17.76
N VAL A 7 32.50 15.77 16.53
CA VAL A 7 33.52 16.78 16.23
C VAL A 7 33.25 18.07 17.00
N ALA A 8 32.00 18.52 17.07
CA ALA A 8 31.64 19.73 17.81
C ALA A 8 31.94 19.62 19.31
N ILE A 9 31.60 18.49 19.94
CA ILE A 9 31.91 18.21 21.35
C ILE A 9 33.43 18.10 21.54
N GLY A 10 34.13 17.37 20.69
CA GLY A 10 35.58 17.19 20.77
C GLY A 10 36.36 18.50 20.62
N THR A 11 36.00 19.33 19.64
CA THR A 11 36.59 20.67 19.45
C THR A 11 36.32 21.58 20.65
N TYR A 12 35.09 21.56 21.20
CA TYR A 12 34.77 22.36 22.38
C TYR A 12 35.55 21.92 23.63
N ASN A 13 35.63 20.61 23.88
CA ASN A 13 36.38 20.05 25.01
C ASN A 13 37.88 20.37 24.87
N PHE A 14 38.47 20.19 23.69
CA PHE A 14 39.86 20.56 23.42
C PHE A 14 40.16 22.03 23.75
N PHE A 15 39.29 22.96 23.31
CA PHE A 15 39.44 24.38 23.65
C PHE A 15 39.34 24.61 25.16
N LYS A 16 38.34 24.02 25.82
CA LYS A 16 38.14 24.13 27.28
C LYS A 16 39.33 23.59 28.08
N GLU A 17 39.84 22.41 27.73
CA GLU A 17 40.99 21.76 28.36
C GLU A 17 42.29 22.55 28.11
N SER A 18 42.42 23.18 26.95
CA SER A 18 43.55 24.07 26.61
C SER A 18 43.44 25.47 27.22
N ASN A 19 42.39 25.77 27.99
CA ASN A 19 42.05 27.12 28.50
C ASN A 19 41.92 28.18 27.38
N ILE A 20 41.46 27.76 26.20
CA ILE A 20 41.22 28.59 25.01
C ILE A 20 39.73 28.94 24.94
N VAL A 21 39.41 30.22 24.89
CA VAL A 21 38.01 30.71 24.83
C VAL A 21 37.71 31.21 23.41
N ILE A 22 37.16 30.33 22.56
CA ILE A 22 36.81 30.65 21.16
C ILE A 22 35.31 30.43 20.92
N PRO A 23 34.56 31.42 20.42
CA PRO A 23 33.19 31.23 19.94
C PRO A 23 33.16 30.23 18.78
N SER A 24 32.32 29.21 18.89
CA SER A 24 32.19 28.14 17.89
C SER A 24 30.77 28.05 17.36
N ILE A 25 30.65 27.97 16.02
CA ILE A 25 29.37 27.82 15.32
C ILE A 25 29.32 26.47 14.62
N GLY A 26 28.30 25.67 14.91
CA GLY A 26 27.98 24.44 14.20
C GLY A 26 26.92 24.64 13.12
N ALA A 27 27.14 24.08 11.94
CA ALA A 27 26.23 24.25 10.79
C ALA A 27 25.34 23.03 10.49
N ALA A 28 25.75 21.82 10.90
CA ALA A 28 25.13 20.57 10.42
C ALA A 28 24.84 19.51 11.53
N ASN A 29 24.93 19.89 12.81
CA ASN A 29 24.75 18.94 13.92
C ASN A 29 23.37 19.08 14.57
N GLY A 30 22.66 17.96 14.73
CA GLY A 30 21.34 17.91 15.36
C GLY A 30 21.30 17.37 16.79
N SER A 31 22.45 17.10 17.45
CA SER A 31 22.44 16.46 18.78
C SER A 31 21.82 17.36 19.87
N PRO A 32 20.76 16.95 20.58
CA PRO A 32 20.15 17.78 21.64
C PRO A 32 21.09 18.12 22.79
N PHE A 33 22.14 17.32 23.01
CA PHE A 33 23.14 17.56 24.07
C PHE A 33 23.81 18.93 23.96
N LEU A 34 24.03 19.40 22.72
CA LEU A 34 24.67 20.69 22.44
C LEU A 34 23.77 21.92 22.67
N SER A 35 22.47 21.73 22.93
CA SER A 35 21.52 22.82 23.21
C SER A 35 21.81 23.58 24.50
N SER A 36 22.47 22.96 25.48
CA SER A 36 22.70 23.56 26.80
C SER A 36 23.75 24.68 26.75
N LYS A 37 23.28 25.91 26.89
CA LYS A 37 24.09 27.13 27.01
C LYS A 37 24.98 27.13 28.27
N GLU A 38 24.57 26.44 29.33
CA GLU A 38 25.38 26.28 30.56
C GLU A 38 26.57 25.34 30.34
N LYS A 39 26.36 24.22 29.64
CA LYS A 39 27.43 23.25 29.34
C LYS A 39 28.35 23.72 28.21
N PHE A 40 27.80 24.48 27.26
CA PHE A 40 28.49 24.96 26.06
C PHE A 40 28.26 26.49 25.85
N PRO A 41 28.73 27.36 26.75
CA PRO A 41 28.49 28.82 26.67
C PRO A 41 29.07 29.47 25.41
N MET A 42 30.22 28.98 24.93
CA MET A 42 30.91 29.46 23.73
C MET A 42 30.44 28.79 22.44
N TYR A 43 29.25 28.19 22.44
CA TYR A 43 28.73 27.42 21.31
C TYR A 43 27.35 27.89 20.87
N VAL A 44 27.14 27.98 19.55
CA VAL A 44 25.82 28.08 18.93
C VAL A 44 25.74 27.21 17.68
N ARG A 45 24.54 26.97 17.18
CA ARG A 45 24.34 26.28 15.90
C ARG A 45 23.18 26.86 15.10
N LEU A 46 23.27 26.65 13.79
CA LEU A 46 22.29 27.10 12.80
C LEU A 46 21.30 26.02 12.37
N LEU A 47 21.39 24.87 13.02
CA LEU A 47 20.51 23.73 12.86
C LEU A 47 19.85 23.43 14.21
N THR A 48 18.54 23.36 14.23
CA THR A 48 17.77 23.05 15.44
C THR A 48 17.76 21.53 15.62
N PRO A 49 17.87 20.98 16.85
CA PRO A 49 17.76 19.53 17.10
C PRO A 49 16.38 18.94 16.70
N PHE A 50 15.44 19.80 16.33
CA PHE A 50 14.08 19.47 15.89
C PHE A 50 14.03 18.63 14.61
N LEU A 51 15.09 18.62 13.79
CA LEU A 51 15.18 17.76 12.60
C LEU A 51 14.92 16.27 12.88
N LEU A 52 15.18 15.80 14.11
CA LEU A 52 14.92 14.41 14.51
C LEU A 52 13.47 14.12 14.93
N HIS A 53 12.58 15.12 14.97
CA HIS A 53 11.15 14.91 15.27
C HIS A 53 10.19 15.73 14.39
N ILE A 54 10.73 16.46 13.42
CA ILE A 54 9.97 17.35 12.54
C ILE A 54 8.91 16.62 11.71
N ASP A 55 9.15 15.35 11.38
CA ASP A 55 8.15 14.48 10.74
C ASP A 55 6.88 14.35 11.59
N ILE A 56 6.99 14.19 12.92
CA ILE A 56 5.83 14.10 13.83
C ILE A 56 5.00 15.39 13.80
N VAL A 57 5.68 16.55 13.74
CA VAL A 57 5.03 17.86 13.59
C VAL A 57 4.28 17.94 12.27
N PHE A 58 4.86 17.44 11.18
CA PHE A 58 4.18 17.32 9.89
C PHE A 58 2.98 16.37 9.95
N LEU A 59 3.09 15.19 10.59
CA LEU A 59 1.96 14.24 10.71
C LEU A 59 0.77 14.88 11.44
N ARG A 60 1.04 15.59 12.54
CA ARG A 60 0.02 16.33 13.28
C ARG A 60 -0.58 17.48 12.46
N ALA A 61 0.25 18.23 11.73
CA ALA A 61 -0.22 19.31 10.85
C ALA A 61 -1.12 18.79 9.70
N MET A 62 -0.82 17.59 9.19
CA MET A 62 -1.66 16.87 8.22
C MET A 62 -2.93 16.26 8.86
N GLY A 63 -3.05 16.26 10.20
CA GLY A 63 -4.19 15.72 10.93
C GLY A 63 -4.26 14.19 10.88
N TRP A 64 -3.11 13.51 10.81
CA TRP A 64 -3.00 12.08 11.09
C TRP A 64 -2.72 11.85 12.59
N LYS A 65 -3.02 10.66 13.10
CA LYS A 65 -2.93 10.31 14.52
C LYS A 65 -2.27 8.96 14.79
N ASN A 66 -2.04 8.14 13.77
CA ASN A 66 -1.52 6.78 13.90
C ASN A 66 -0.35 6.54 12.94
N ALA A 67 0.72 5.92 13.42
CA ALA A 67 1.86 5.52 12.59
C ALA A 67 2.50 4.23 13.12
N ALA A 68 3.22 3.52 12.27
CA ALA A 68 4.27 2.60 12.68
C ALA A 68 5.62 3.33 12.63
N ILE A 69 6.58 2.91 13.46
CA ILE A 69 7.95 3.42 13.42
C ILE A 69 8.94 2.26 13.47
N ILE A 70 10.00 2.36 12.69
CA ILE A 70 11.16 1.46 12.77
C ILE A 70 12.44 2.28 12.80
N TYR A 71 13.43 1.80 13.55
CA TYR A 71 14.71 2.46 13.72
C TYR A 71 15.87 1.46 13.69
N GLU A 72 17.03 1.96 13.27
CA GLU A 72 18.27 1.20 13.22
C GLU A 72 18.86 1.00 14.62
N ASP A 73 19.42 -0.18 14.90
CA ASP A 73 20.11 -0.54 16.14
C ASP A 73 21.51 0.12 16.24
N SER A 74 21.54 1.44 16.06
CA SER A 74 22.71 2.29 16.11
C SER A 74 22.50 3.39 17.15
N ILE A 75 23.59 4.04 17.60
CA ILE A 75 23.52 5.20 18.51
C ILE A 75 22.65 6.31 17.90
N TRP A 76 22.70 6.48 16.58
CA TRP A 76 21.91 7.47 15.87
C TRP A 76 20.42 7.08 15.79
N GLY A 77 20.10 5.84 15.40
CA GLY A 77 18.73 5.36 15.27
C GLY A 77 17.98 5.34 16.61
N SER A 78 18.61 4.77 17.64
CA SER A 78 18.06 4.74 19.01
C SER A 78 17.84 6.13 19.62
N SER A 79 18.80 7.06 19.46
CA SER A 79 18.65 8.44 19.95
C SER A 79 17.51 9.17 19.23
N SER A 80 17.40 9.00 17.91
CA SER A 80 16.35 9.61 17.09
C SER A 80 14.97 9.05 17.45
N TYR A 81 14.88 7.72 17.65
CA TYR A 81 13.66 7.06 18.10
C TYR A 81 13.17 7.57 19.45
N ASN A 82 14.04 7.70 20.45
CA ASN A 82 13.67 8.19 21.78
C ASN A 82 13.09 9.62 21.71
N LEU A 83 13.67 10.50 20.88
CA LEU A 83 13.17 11.85 20.65
C LEU A 83 11.82 11.84 19.91
N MET A 84 11.68 11.00 18.88
CA MET A 84 10.40 10.84 18.16
C MET A 84 9.30 10.25 19.03
N LYS A 85 9.61 9.33 19.95
CA LYS A 85 8.66 8.72 20.88
C LYS A 85 8.04 9.78 21.80
N VAL A 86 8.87 10.56 22.50
CA VAL A 86 8.42 11.68 23.37
C VAL A 86 7.65 12.74 22.56
N SER A 87 8.09 13.02 21.34
CA SER A 87 7.41 13.95 20.44
C SER A 87 6.04 13.41 19.99
N ALA A 88 5.95 12.13 19.65
CA ALA A 88 4.70 11.48 19.26
C ALA A 88 3.69 11.48 20.41
N GLU A 89 4.12 11.12 21.62
CA GLU A 89 3.32 11.12 22.84
C GLU A 89 2.78 12.53 23.15
N SER A 90 3.65 13.55 23.21
CA SER A 90 3.24 14.94 23.47
C SER A 90 2.36 15.54 22.36
N LEU A 91 2.53 15.09 21.12
CA LEU A 91 1.74 15.55 19.97
C LEU A 91 0.48 14.71 19.70
N GLY A 92 0.22 13.66 20.48
CA GLY A 92 -0.99 12.82 20.35
C GLY A 92 -0.97 11.83 19.18
N ILE A 93 0.23 11.51 18.66
CA ILE A 93 0.45 10.51 17.62
C ILE A 93 0.71 9.15 18.27
N LYS A 94 -0.08 8.14 17.92
CA LYS A 94 0.04 6.77 18.42
C LYS A 94 0.97 5.94 17.54
N LEU A 95 1.99 5.34 18.15
CA LEU A 95 2.91 4.40 17.52
C LEU A 95 2.34 2.97 17.67
N LEU A 96 1.76 2.42 16.60
CA LEU A 96 0.90 1.25 16.64
C LEU A 96 1.63 -0.11 16.69
N ASN A 97 2.86 -0.21 16.17
CA ASN A 97 3.66 -1.44 16.29
C ASN A 97 4.29 -1.54 17.69
N SER A 98 4.35 -2.75 18.26
CA SER A 98 4.94 -3.02 19.59
C SER A 98 6.41 -2.58 19.67
N GLU A 99 6.86 -2.13 20.85
CA GLU A 99 8.21 -1.60 21.03
C GLU A 99 9.33 -2.63 20.73
N SER A 100 9.09 -3.90 21.06
CA SER A 100 9.94 -5.06 20.67
C SER A 100 10.03 -5.31 19.15
N SER A 101 9.20 -4.65 18.34
CA SER A 101 9.10 -4.81 16.89
C SER A 101 9.32 -3.46 16.17
N ARG A 102 10.21 -2.64 16.72
CA ARG A 102 10.68 -1.36 16.14
C ARG A 102 12.14 -1.40 15.68
N ILE A 103 12.93 -2.36 16.14
CA ILE A 103 14.40 -2.40 15.93
C ILE A 103 14.75 -3.13 14.62
N ILE A 104 15.63 -2.53 13.84
CA ILE A 104 16.27 -3.12 12.64
C ILE A 104 17.79 -3.19 12.88
N PRO A 105 18.45 -4.35 12.74
CA PRO A 105 19.90 -4.46 12.95
C PRO A 105 20.70 -3.56 12.01
N GLU A 106 21.69 -2.83 12.54
CA GLU A 106 22.59 -1.93 11.78
C GLU A 106 23.34 -2.65 10.64
N ASN A 107 23.64 -3.94 10.81
CA ASN A 107 24.33 -4.77 9.83
C ASN A 107 23.41 -5.63 8.94
N LEU A 108 22.12 -5.30 8.80
CA LEU A 108 21.20 -6.07 7.96
C LEU A 108 21.59 -6.01 6.47
N GLU A 109 22.03 -7.13 5.91
CA GLU A 109 22.22 -7.29 4.47
C GLU A 109 20.97 -7.83 3.76
N ARG A 110 20.92 -7.72 2.42
CA ARG A 110 19.86 -8.27 1.54
C ARG A 110 19.67 -9.80 1.67
N LYS A 111 20.62 -10.54 2.26
CA LYS A 111 20.49 -11.99 2.55
C LYS A 111 19.88 -12.30 3.93
N ASP A 112 19.86 -11.34 4.85
CA ASP A 112 19.65 -11.57 6.30
C ASP A 112 18.26 -11.13 6.81
N ILE A 113 17.24 -11.13 5.93
CA ILE A 113 15.84 -10.76 6.22
C ILE A 113 15.29 -11.34 7.54
N LYS A 114 15.74 -12.54 7.94
CA LYS A 114 15.32 -13.21 9.17
C LYS A 114 15.55 -12.34 10.41
N ALA A 115 16.63 -11.57 10.46
CA ALA A 115 16.96 -10.70 11.58
C ALA A 115 16.00 -9.49 11.69
N ALA A 116 15.52 -8.95 10.56
CA ALA A 116 14.56 -7.86 10.53
C ALA A 116 13.08 -8.32 10.61
N LYS A 117 12.81 -9.61 10.42
CA LYS A 117 11.44 -10.14 10.24
C LYS A 117 10.46 -9.72 11.34
N SER A 118 10.88 -9.71 12.60
CA SER A 118 10.01 -9.31 13.73
C SER A 118 9.51 -7.86 13.60
N ALA A 119 10.41 -6.91 13.29
CA ALA A 119 10.03 -5.51 13.16
C ALA A 119 9.21 -5.24 11.90
N LEU A 120 9.57 -5.85 10.77
CA LEU A 120 8.81 -5.71 9.52
C LEU A 120 7.42 -6.34 9.61
N GLN A 121 7.27 -7.48 10.30
CA GLN A 121 5.96 -8.07 10.59
C GLN A 121 5.16 -7.16 11.56
N GLY A 122 5.82 -6.57 12.57
CA GLY A 122 5.18 -5.59 13.46
C GLY A 122 4.60 -4.38 12.72
N VAL A 123 5.27 -3.89 11.66
CA VAL A 123 4.71 -2.86 10.77
C VAL A 123 3.44 -3.36 10.08
N ILE A 124 3.44 -4.59 9.55
CA ILE A 124 2.28 -5.19 8.88
C ILE A 124 1.10 -5.34 9.85
N ASP A 125 1.34 -5.96 11.01
CA ASP A 125 0.34 -6.31 12.01
C ASP A 125 -0.27 -5.08 12.71
N SER A 126 0.49 -3.99 12.82
CA SER A 126 0.00 -2.71 13.36
C SER A 126 -1.16 -2.09 12.59
N LYS A 127 -1.38 -2.51 11.33
CA LYS A 127 -2.34 -1.93 10.37
C LYS A 127 -2.16 -0.43 10.11
N ALA A 128 -1.09 0.20 10.58
CA ALA A 128 -0.75 1.56 10.21
C ALA A 128 -0.52 1.65 8.69
N ARG A 129 -1.00 2.73 8.06
CA ARG A 129 -0.59 3.14 6.71
C ARG A 129 0.66 4.02 6.77
N LEU A 130 0.81 4.86 7.79
CA LEU A 130 2.01 5.70 7.91
C LEU A 130 3.16 4.87 8.50
N LEU A 131 4.33 4.92 7.87
CA LEU A 131 5.55 4.30 8.37
C LEU A 131 6.66 5.34 8.47
N ILE A 132 7.18 5.56 9.68
CA ILE A 132 8.36 6.39 9.93
C ILE A 132 9.59 5.49 9.92
N ILE A 133 10.59 5.82 9.11
CA ILE A 133 11.84 5.09 8.97
C ILE A 133 13.01 5.96 9.49
N LEU A 134 13.57 5.55 10.63
CA LEU A 134 14.77 6.12 11.25
C LEU A 134 15.97 5.20 11.01
N ILE A 135 16.31 5.03 9.75
CA ILE A 135 17.32 4.08 9.28
C ILE A 135 18.19 4.76 8.23
N GLN A 136 19.51 4.61 8.33
CA GLN A 136 20.42 5.15 7.33
C GLN A 136 20.33 4.36 6.02
N CYS A 137 20.83 4.94 4.93
CA CYS A 137 20.90 4.25 3.64
C CYS A 137 22.34 3.77 3.41
N PRO A 138 22.57 2.58 2.82
CA PRO A 138 21.63 1.81 1.99
C PRO A 138 20.63 0.92 2.75
N LEU A 139 20.74 0.75 4.07
CA LEU A 139 19.91 -0.16 4.87
C LEU A 139 18.40 0.09 4.71
N CYS A 140 18.02 1.36 4.61
CA CYS A 140 16.69 1.85 4.24
C CYS A 140 16.07 1.14 3.00
N ASN A 141 16.89 0.77 2.00
CA ASN A 141 16.45 0.15 0.76
C ASN A 141 16.03 -1.30 0.96
N TYR A 142 16.80 -2.07 1.72
CA TYR A 142 16.50 -3.48 2.01
C TYR A 142 15.20 -3.59 2.80
N VAL A 143 14.94 -2.66 3.73
CA VAL A 143 13.67 -2.56 4.44
C VAL A 143 12.48 -2.39 3.47
N LEU A 144 12.58 -1.52 2.47
CA LEU A 144 11.52 -1.34 1.46
C LEU A 144 11.34 -2.60 0.60
N GLU A 145 12.44 -3.22 0.16
CA GLU A 145 12.43 -4.48 -0.61
C GLU A 145 11.78 -5.62 0.17
N TYR A 146 12.02 -5.70 1.48
CA TYR A 146 11.44 -6.73 2.34
C TYR A 146 9.99 -6.46 2.72
N LEU A 147 9.58 -5.20 2.91
CA LEU A 147 8.16 -4.85 3.06
C LEU A 147 7.37 -5.23 1.79
N TYR A 148 7.98 -5.10 0.61
CA TYR A 148 7.42 -5.63 -0.62
C TYR A 148 7.32 -7.16 -0.64
N ASP A 149 8.36 -7.87 -0.22
CA ASP A 149 8.38 -9.34 -0.22
C ASP A 149 7.44 -9.96 0.82
N LEU A 150 7.25 -9.29 1.96
CA LEU A 150 6.19 -9.59 2.94
C LEU A 150 4.80 -9.14 2.46
N GLY A 151 4.72 -8.51 1.30
CA GLY A 151 3.47 -8.35 0.57
C GLY A 151 2.79 -6.98 0.72
N LEU A 152 3.45 -5.94 1.21
CA LEU A 152 2.93 -4.58 1.06
C LEU A 152 3.08 -4.13 -0.40
N ARG A 153 2.15 -3.29 -0.86
CA ARG A 153 2.06 -2.83 -2.25
C ARG A 153 1.79 -1.33 -2.29
N LYS A 154 1.77 -0.76 -3.50
CA LYS A 154 1.53 0.67 -3.74
C LYS A 154 0.25 1.17 -3.04
N GLY A 155 0.42 2.02 -2.03
CA GLY A 155 -0.67 2.62 -1.25
C GLY A 155 -1.09 1.88 0.03
N ASP A 156 -0.50 0.72 0.31
CA ASP A 156 -0.59 0.10 1.64
C ASP A 156 0.15 0.92 2.68
N LEU A 157 1.32 1.45 2.30
CA LEU A 157 2.13 2.34 3.12
C LEU A 157 2.23 3.74 2.53
N TYR A 158 2.54 4.66 3.43
CA TYR A 158 2.97 6.02 3.16
C TYR A 158 4.19 6.28 4.04
N VAL A 159 5.36 6.37 3.41
CA VAL A 159 6.65 6.31 4.09
C VAL A 159 7.19 7.71 4.39
N PHE A 160 7.64 7.91 5.62
CA PHE A 160 8.38 9.08 6.09
C PHE A 160 9.84 8.72 6.32
N ALA A 161 10.72 9.40 5.58
CA ALA A 161 12.16 9.23 5.66
C ALA A 161 12.76 10.26 6.61
N GLY A 162 13.09 9.84 7.85
CA GLY A 162 13.82 10.68 8.81
C GLY A 162 15.32 10.81 8.50
N THR A 163 15.78 10.27 7.37
CA THR A 163 17.18 10.37 6.89
C THR A 163 17.26 11.01 5.51
N LEU A 164 18.43 11.58 5.21
CA LEU A 164 18.64 12.52 4.11
C LEU A 164 18.52 11.93 2.70
N ASN A 165 18.50 10.61 2.48
CA ASN A 165 18.71 10.05 1.14
C ASN A 165 17.85 8.87 0.62
N PRO A 166 16.81 8.31 1.29
CA PRO A 166 16.00 7.23 0.67
C PRO A 166 15.48 7.60 -0.72
N LEU A 167 14.98 8.84 -0.89
CA LEU A 167 14.50 9.36 -2.17
C LEU A 167 15.55 9.32 -3.30
N TYR A 168 16.83 9.56 -2.99
CA TYR A 168 17.93 9.57 -3.96
C TYR A 168 18.51 8.17 -4.22
N TYR A 169 18.52 7.27 -3.23
CA TYR A 169 18.94 5.89 -3.47
C TYR A 169 17.87 5.05 -4.19
N ILE A 170 16.61 5.46 -4.11
CA ILE A 170 15.52 4.88 -4.90
C ILE A 170 15.70 5.15 -6.41
N SER A 171 16.52 6.10 -6.87
CA SER A 171 16.81 6.27 -8.32
C SER A 171 17.98 5.43 -8.86
N ASN A 172 18.65 4.62 -8.03
CA ASN A 172 19.73 3.74 -8.52
C ASN A 172 19.15 2.54 -9.31
N ASN A 173 19.66 2.38 -10.54
CA ASN A 173 19.21 1.35 -11.49
C ASN A 173 19.76 -0.04 -11.12
N ASP A 174 19.16 -0.69 -10.12
CA ASP A 174 19.41 -2.09 -9.76
C ASP A 174 18.18 -2.98 -10.02
N THR A 175 18.38 -4.30 -9.95
CA THR A 175 17.32 -5.30 -10.22
C THR A 175 16.17 -5.32 -9.21
N TYR A 176 16.27 -4.56 -8.11
CA TYR A 176 15.26 -4.48 -7.04
C TYR A 176 14.54 -3.12 -7.00
N LEU A 177 14.93 -2.19 -7.90
CA LEU A 177 14.36 -0.87 -8.06
C LEU A 177 12.83 -0.87 -8.08
N TYR A 178 12.20 -1.79 -8.83
CA TYR A 178 10.75 -1.89 -8.91
C TYR A 178 10.07 -2.11 -7.55
N LYS A 179 10.66 -2.93 -6.66
CA LYS A 179 10.13 -3.15 -5.30
C LYS A 179 10.16 -1.87 -4.47
N ARG A 180 11.29 -1.16 -4.54
CA ARG A 180 11.51 0.10 -3.80
C ARG A 180 10.58 1.20 -4.30
N LEU A 181 10.39 1.30 -5.62
CA LEU A 181 9.43 2.22 -6.23
C LEU A 181 8.00 1.88 -5.80
N GLU A 182 7.61 0.61 -5.85
CA GLU A 182 6.21 0.22 -5.57
C GLU A 182 5.80 0.52 -4.12
N ILE A 183 6.70 0.35 -3.14
CA ILE A 183 6.48 0.79 -1.75
C ILE A 183 6.70 2.30 -1.57
N GLY A 184 7.68 2.86 -2.26
CA GLY A 184 8.17 4.22 -2.07
C GLY A 184 7.43 5.32 -2.83
N VAL A 185 6.44 5.01 -3.68
CA VAL A 185 5.64 6.04 -4.35
C VAL A 185 5.02 6.98 -3.31
N ALA A 186 5.20 8.28 -3.53
CA ALA A 186 4.76 9.34 -2.64
C ALA A 186 5.45 9.37 -1.27
N MET A 187 6.55 8.61 -1.06
CA MET A 187 7.40 8.76 0.12
C MET A 187 7.78 10.22 0.33
N THR A 188 7.61 10.71 1.55
CA THR A 188 7.90 12.10 1.91
C THR A 188 9.05 12.19 2.90
N ARG A 189 9.79 13.29 2.81
CA ARG A 189 10.71 13.76 3.83
C ARG A 189 10.41 15.20 4.19
N VAL A 190 10.71 15.57 5.42
CA VAL A 190 10.82 16.96 5.84
C VAL A 190 12.31 17.25 6.00
N ASN A 191 12.89 17.94 5.00
CA ASN A 191 14.34 18.10 4.90
C ASN A 191 14.85 19.28 5.75
N ALA A 192 16.16 19.37 5.93
CA ALA A 192 16.81 20.51 6.55
C ALA A 192 16.55 21.82 5.78
N PRO A 193 16.53 22.99 6.45
CA PRO A 193 16.35 24.27 5.79
C PRO A 193 17.42 24.53 4.72
N ARG A 194 17.01 24.75 3.47
CA ARG A 194 17.93 24.92 2.34
C ARG A 194 17.44 25.96 1.32
N TRP A 195 18.37 26.78 0.83
CA TRP A 195 18.27 27.67 -0.34
C TRP A 195 16.96 28.49 -0.43
N THR A 196 16.50 29.05 0.69
CA THR A 196 15.23 29.79 0.76
C THR A 196 15.38 31.25 0.34
N GLY A 197 14.40 31.78 -0.37
CA GLY A 197 14.38 33.18 -0.80
C GLY A 197 15.46 33.53 -1.83
N GLU A 198 15.58 34.81 -2.16
CA GLU A 198 16.49 35.28 -3.21
C GLU A 198 17.96 35.02 -2.89
N ILE A 199 18.39 35.26 -1.65
CA ILE A 199 19.76 35.00 -1.18
C ILE A 199 20.10 33.51 -1.32
N GLY A 200 19.22 32.62 -0.86
CA GLY A 200 19.42 31.17 -0.98
C GLY A 200 19.47 30.69 -2.42
N GLN A 201 18.55 31.16 -3.28
CA GLN A 201 18.54 30.80 -4.70
C GLN A 201 19.74 31.38 -5.47
N GLY A 202 20.20 32.59 -5.12
CA GLY A 202 21.42 33.19 -5.65
C GLY A 202 22.67 32.41 -5.26
N ALA A 203 22.80 32.03 -3.98
CA ALA A 203 23.90 31.21 -3.48
C ALA A 203 23.93 29.82 -4.15
N LEU A 204 22.77 29.16 -4.29
CA LEU A 204 22.67 27.87 -4.99
C LEU A 204 23.13 27.98 -6.46
N LYS A 205 22.63 28.97 -7.19
CA LYS A 205 23.02 29.24 -8.59
C LYS A 205 24.51 29.59 -8.72
N TRP A 206 25.13 30.20 -7.71
CA TRP A 206 26.56 30.49 -7.71
C TRP A 206 27.39 29.22 -7.48
N ILE A 207 27.05 28.39 -6.48
CA ILE A 207 27.79 27.16 -6.16
C ILE A 207 27.68 26.13 -7.30
N LEU A 208 26.52 26.03 -7.96
CA LEU A 208 26.29 25.15 -9.12
C LEU A 208 27.05 25.57 -10.39
N LYS A 209 27.69 26.76 -10.42
CA LYS A 209 28.62 27.12 -11.51
C LYS A 209 30.00 26.51 -11.34
N THR A 210 30.35 26.08 -10.14
CA THR A 210 31.69 25.59 -9.78
C THR A 210 31.72 24.16 -9.28
N ASN A 211 30.56 23.57 -8.94
CA ASN A 211 30.43 22.21 -8.44
C ASN A 211 29.20 21.53 -9.03
N ASP A 212 29.35 20.27 -9.49
CA ASP A 212 28.25 19.48 -10.06
C ASP A 212 27.20 19.05 -9.03
N THR A 213 27.55 19.07 -7.74
CA THR A 213 26.67 18.71 -6.64
C THR A 213 26.85 19.67 -5.46
N VAL A 214 25.79 19.80 -4.64
CA VAL A 214 25.80 20.67 -3.46
C VAL A 214 25.24 19.91 -2.27
N ASN A 215 25.96 19.89 -1.15
CA ASN A 215 25.48 19.34 0.11
C ASN A 215 24.37 20.23 0.69
N ASP A 216 23.26 19.64 1.17
CA ASP A 216 22.11 20.36 1.74
C ASP A 216 22.52 21.31 2.89
N PHE A 217 23.55 20.98 3.66
CA PHE A 217 24.04 21.83 4.76
C PHE A 217 24.94 23.00 4.31
N THR A 218 25.36 23.09 3.05
CA THR A 218 26.25 24.15 2.55
C THR A 218 25.68 25.55 2.84
N CYS A 219 24.36 25.69 2.70
CA CYS A 219 23.61 26.91 2.98
C CYS A 219 23.69 27.32 4.47
N SER A 220 23.73 26.34 5.38
CA SER A 220 23.91 26.57 6.83
C SER A 220 25.36 26.97 7.18
N TYR A 221 26.37 26.49 6.44
CA TYR A 221 27.76 26.96 6.61
C TYR A 221 27.93 28.41 6.12
N TYR A 222 27.29 28.77 4.99
CA TYR A 222 27.25 30.15 4.50
C TYR A 222 26.68 31.09 5.56
N ASP A 223 25.53 30.74 6.13
CA ASP A 223 24.90 31.53 7.20
C ASP A 223 25.77 31.56 8.47
N GLY A 224 26.55 30.51 8.75
CA GLY A 224 27.51 30.47 9.84
C GLY A 224 28.62 31.49 9.70
N ALA A 225 29.19 31.61 8.49
CA ALA A 225 30.21 32.60 8.19
C ALA A 225 29.63 34.02 8.25
N TYR A 226 28.42 34.21 7.69
CA TYR A 226 27.75 35.50 7.66
C TYR A 226 27.32 35.98 9.05
N LEU A 227 26.92 35.07 9.95
CA LEU A 227 26.63 35.37 11.36
C LEU A 227 27.86 35.91 12.10
N ILE A 228 29.04 35.30 11.92
CA ILE A 228 30.30 35.80 12.50
C ILE A 228 30.63 37.18 11.90
N ALA A 229 30.57 37.31 10.57
CA ALA A 229 30.87 38.58 9.90
C ALA A 229 29.98 39.73 10.38
N LYS A 230 28.67 39.50 10.54
CA LYS A 230 27.71 40.48 11.08
C LYS A 230 27.96 40.83 12.55
N ALA A 231 28.41 39.86 13.37
CA ALA A 231 28.75 40.13 14.76
C ALA A 231 30.04 40.96 14.89
N LEU A 232 31.06 40.69 14.06
CA LEU A 232 32.29 41.47 13.99
C LEU A 232 32.04 42.89 13.48
N ASP A 233 31.29 43.04 12.39
CA ASP A 233 30.86 44.32 11.81
C ASP A 233 30.16 45.20 12.85
N TYR A 234 29.22 44.64 13.63
CA TYR A 234 28.58 45.36 14.74
C TYR A 234 29.58 45.83 15.81
N LEU A 235 30.53 44.98 16.22
CA LEU A 235 31.51 45.33 17.26
C LEU A 235 32.44 46.46 16.78
N ILE A 236 32.97 46.33 15.56
CA ILE A 236 33.81 47.35 14.91
C ILE A 236 33.06 48.68 14.80
N ASN A 237 31.86 48.68 14.23
CA ASN A 237 31.06 49.90 14.02
C ASN A 237 30.55 50.54 15.32
N THR A 238 30.55 49.81 16.45
CA THR A 238 30.19 50.36 17.77
C THR A 238 31.40 50.65 18.66
N GLY A 239 32.63 50.57 18.12
CA GLY A 239 33.86 50.83 18.88
C GLY A 239 34.10 49.83 20.03
N LYS A 240 33.49 48.64 19.96
CA LYS A 240 33.62 47.58 20.95
C LYS A 240 34.75 46.64 20.56
N ASP A 241 35.48 46.18 21.57
CA ASP A 241 36.52 45.18 21.42
C ASP A 241 35.95 43.86 20.84
N TYR A 242 36.37 43.55 19.61
CA TYR A 242 36.00 42.34 18.87
C TYR A 242 36.95 41.16 19.14
N THR A 243 38.05 41.38 19.86
CA THR A 243 39.01 40.34 20.26
C THR A 243 38.57 39.63 21.54
N ASP A 244 37.76 40.28 22.37
CA ASP A 244 37.08 39.66 23.51
C ASP A 244 36.07 38.60 23.05
N PRO A 245 36.31 37.31 23.34
CA PRO A 245 35.47 36.23 22.86
C PRO A 245 34.10 36.21 23.54
N LEU A 246 33.97 36.69 24.79
CA LEU A 246 32.70 36.76 25.51
C LEU A 246 31.80 37.84 24.91
N LYS A 247 32.37 39.01 24.58
CA LYS A 247 31.65 40.06 23.83
C LYS A 247 31.23 39.54 22.46
N LEU A 248 32.13 38.90 21.70
CA LEU A 248 31.81 38.33 20.39
C LEU A 248 30.70 37.27 20.47
N MET A 249 30.77 36.34 21.43
CA MET A 249 29.73 35.33 21.64
C MET A 249 28.38 35.96 22.04
N SER A 250 28.40 37.02 22.87
CA SER A 250 27.18 37.76 23.23
C SER A 250 26.54 38.42 22.01
N ILE A 251 27.32 39.04 21.12
CA ILE A 251 26.79 39.65 19.91
C ILE A 251 26.29 38.58 18.93
N ILE A 252 27.03 37.49 18.70
CA ILE A 252 26.59 36.35 17.86
C ILE A 252 25.20 35.84 18.29
N ARG A 253 24.89 35.77 19.59
CA ARG A 253 23.57 35.36 20.07
C ARG A 253 22.46 36.40 19.83
N GLN A 254 22.81 37.67 19.72
CA GLN A 254 21.88 38.80 19.52
C GLN A 254 21.68 39.15 18.03
N THR A 255 22.63 38.81 17.17
CA THR A 255 22.59 39.08 15.72
C THR A 255 21.40 38.37 15.06
N LYS A 256 20.67 39.12 14.24
CA LYS A 256 19.54 38.63 13.43
C LYS A 256 19.70 39.12 12.00
N PHE A 257 19.46 38.25 11.02
CA PHE A 257 19.51 38.58 9.59
C PHE A 257 18.66 37.60 8.78
N VAL A 258 18.47 37.88 7.49
CA VAL A 258 17.95 36.90 6.52
C VAL A 258 19.14 36.33 5.75
N GLY A 259 19.38 35.03 5.92
CA GLY A 259 20.44 34.29 5.27
C GLY A 259 19.95 33.42 4.11
N CYS A 260 20.85 32.55 3.65
CA CYS A 260 20.60 31.52 2.65
C CYS A 260 19.48 30.55 3.07
N THR A 261 19.42 30.20 4.36
CA THR A 261 18.39 29.33 4.97
C THR A 261 17.21 30.12 5.57
N GLY A 262 17.09 31.41 5.24
CA GLY A 262 15.98 32.26 5.67
C GLY A 262 16.32 33.04 6.93
N PRO A 263 15.34 33.43 7.77
CA PRO A 263 15.61 34.16 9.00
C PRO A 263 16.55 33.39 9.93
N VAL A 264 17.67 34.01 10.30
CA VAL A 264 18.65 33.49 11.25
C VAL A 264 18.55 34.28 12.55
N SER A 265 18.32 33.57 13.66
CA SER A 265 18.35 34.08 15.03
C SER A 265 18.64 32.91 15.96
N ILE A 266 19.56 33.09 16.91
CA ILE A 266 19.82 32.11 17.97
C ILE A 266 18.80 32.32 19.11
N ASN A 267 18.44 31.23 19.78
CA ASN A 267 17.58 31.23 20.96
C ASN A 267 18.33 31.90 22.13
N PRO A 268 17.75 32.88 22.85
CA PRO A 268 18.41 33.47 24.01
C PRO A 268 18.73 32.44 25.11
N ASP A 269 17.92 31.39 25.24
CA ASP A 269 17.92 30.44 26.35
C ASP A 269 18.62 29.11 26.01
N SER A 270 18.95 28.87 24.74
CA SER A 270 19.68 27.68 24.29
C SER A 270 20.81 28.04 23.31
N ASN A 271 21.46 27.03 22.74
CA ASN A 271 22.46 27.19 21.68
C ASN A 271 21.87 27.01 20.27
N ASP A 272 20.56 26.78 20.19
CA ASP A 272 19.87 26.42 18.96
C ASP A 272 19.37 27.66 18.21
N ARG A 273 19.08 27.48 16.93
CA ARG A 273 18.35 28.45 16.14
C ARG A 273 16.87 28.48 16.55
N ILE A 274 16.22 29.65 16.46
CA ILE A 274 14.78 29.80 16.73
C ILE A 274 13.96 29.45 15.50
N TYR A 275 14.26 30.10 14.38
CA TYR A 275 13.41 30.09 13.19
C TYR A 275 14.03 29.25 12.09
N GLU A 276 13.36 28.16 11.74
CA GLU A 276 13.70 27.31 10.61
C GLU A 276 12.49 27.04 9.73
N ILE A 277 12.75 26.95 8.43
CA ILE A 277 11.77 26.62 7.39
C ILE A 277 12.19 25.28 6.84
N TYR A 278 11.44 24.23 7.13
CA TYR A 278 11.75 22.87 6.70
C TYR A 278 10.98 22.57 5.39
N PRO A 279 11.66 22.44 4.23
CA PRO A 279 10.99 22.07 3.00
C PRO A 279 10.51 20.62 3.05
N ILE A 280 9.27 20.43 2.63
CA ILE A 280 8.61 19.13 2.49
C ILE A 280 8.77 18.69 1.04
N GLU A 281 9.24 17.48 0.84
CA GLU A 281 9.55 16.92 -0.47
C GLU A 281 8.99 15.50 -0.60
N ALA A 282 8.58 15.12 -1.81
CA ALA A 282 7.96 13.82 -2.06
C ALA A 282 8.48 13.15 -3.33
N LEU A 283 8.47 11.81 -3.34
CA LEU A 283 8.74 11.01 -4.54
C LEU A 283 7.51 10.96 -5.45
N LYS A 284 7.64 11.49 -6.66
CA LYS A 284 6.71 11.23 -7.76
C LYS A 284 7.33 10.19 -8.69
N VAL A 285 6.49 9.31 -9.21
CA VAL A 285 6.86 8.33 -10.25
C VAL A 285 5.93 8.55 -11.44
N ASP A 286 6.49 8.75 -12.62
CA ASP A 286 5.71 8.95 -13.85
C ASP A 286 5.18 7.62 -14.43
N SER A 287 4.41 7.69 -15.52
CA SER A 287 3.85 6.51 -16.19
C SER A 287 4.88 5.63 -16.90
N LYS A 288 6.13 6.09 -17.03
CA LYS A 288 7.26 5.36 -17.60
C LYS A 288 8.18 4.76 -16.53
N GLY A 289 7.92 5.02 -15.25
CA GLY A 289 8.72 4.57 -14.12
C GLY A 289 9.86 5.52 -13.72
N ASN A 290 9.95 6.72 -14.33
CA ASN A 290 10.96 7.71 -13.94
C ASN A 290 10.59 8.34 -12.59
N THR A 291 11.61 8.53 -11.74
CA THR A 291 11.49 9.19 -10.44
C THR A 291 11.77 10.69 -10.52
N GLU A 292 10.91 11.48 -9.89
CA GLU A 292 11.10 12.92 -9.69
C GLU A 292 10.92 13.23 -8.19
N ILE A 293 11.91 13.89 -7.56
CA ILE A 293 11.73 14.47 -6.23
C ILE A 293 11.21 15.89 -6.43
N TYR A 294 10.02 16.19 -5.90
CA TYR A 294 9.42 17.50 -6.05
C TYR A 294 9.12 18.15 -4.68
N TRP A 295 9.21 19.48 -4.64
CA TRP A 295 8.87 20.27 -3.46
C TRP A 295 7.35 20.38 -3.31
N VAL A 296 6.85 19.98 -2.14
CA VAL A 296 5.43 19.98 -1.77
C VAL A 296 5.06 21.31 -1.11
N GLY A 297 5.94 21.85 -0.27
CA GLY A 297 5.69 23.07 0.49
C GLY A 297 6.64 23.21 1.68
N ASP A 298 6.28 24.06 2.63
CA ASP A 298 7.10 24.35 3.80
C ASP A 298 6.38 24.00 5.11
N LEU A 299 7.15 23.50 6.09
CA LEU A 299 6.78 23.43 7.49
C LEU A 299 7.55 24.49 8.30
N LYS A 300 6.84 25.26 9.10
CA LYS A 300 7.34 26.42 9.87
C LYS A 300 6.80 26.30 11.31
N PRO A 301 7.39 25.45 12.19
CA PRO A 301 6.78 25.05 13.47
C PRO A 301 6.37 26.21 14.39
N PHE A 302 7.09 27.33 14.34
CA PHE A 302 6.85 28.52 15.17
C PHE A 302 6.06 29.63 14.43
N SER A 303 5.45 29.32 13.29
CA SER A 303 4.61 30.25 12.52
C SER A 303 3.13 30.05 12.82
N THR A 304 2.35 31.14 12.77
CA THR A 304 0.88 31.10 12.80
C THR A 304 0.31 30.22 11.68
N LYS A 305 0.97 30.21 10.50
CA LYS A 305 0.72 29.24 9.44
C LYS A 305 1.82 28.18 9.46
N MET A 306 1.67 27.19 10.35
CA MET A 306 2.64 26.11 10.55
C MET A 306 2.94 25.30 9.29
N LEU A 307 1.93 25.01 8.46
CA LEU A 307 2.07 24.24 7.23
C LEU A 307 1.61 25.07 6.03
N SER A 308 2.44 25.13 4.99
CA SER A 308 2.11 25.78 3.72
C SER A 308 2.42 24.85 2.56
N ILE A 309 1.42 24.08 2.14
CA ILE A 309 1.48 23.26 0.92
C ILE A 309 1.35 24.20 -0.29
N THR A 310 2.32 24.15 -1.20
CA THR A 310 2.35 24.94 -2.44
C THR A 310 2.01 24.07 -3.64
N ASN A 311 2.55 22.85 -3.69
CA ASN A 311 2.20 21.82 -4.66
C ASN A 311 1.48 20.68 -3.93
N PRO A 312 0.34 20.18 -4.44
CA PRO A 312 -0.39 19.12 -3.76
C PRO A 312 0.47 17.85 -3.63
N LEU A 313 0.35 17.21 -2.46
CA LEU A 313 0.96 15.92 -2.21
C LEU A 313 0.20 14.84 -2.99
N ILE A 314 0.85 14.21 -3.96
CA ILE A 314 0.24 13.18 -4.82
C ILE A 314 0.49 11.84 -4.19
N TYR A 315 -0.56 11.20 -3.68
CA TYR A 315 -0.48 9.91 -3.00
C TYR A 315 -0.35 8.75 -4.01
N ALA A 316 -0.09 7.55 -3.50
CA ALA A 316 0.16 6.35 -4.28
C ALA A 316 -0.97 5.97 -5.29
N ASN A 317 -2.20 6.41 -5.04
CA ASN A 317 -3.35 6.26 -5.96
C ASN A 317 -3.41 7.32 -7.08
N GLY A 318 -2.45 8.23 -7.17
CA GLY A 318 -2.41 9.34 -8.13
C GLY A 318 -3.27 10.55 -7.77
N THR A 319 -3.96 10.54 -6.63
CA THR A 319 -4.81 11.66 -6.17
C THR A 319 -4.10 12.53 -5.14
N SER A 320 -4.59 13.75 -4.94
CA SER A 320 -4.21 14.63 -3.83
C SER A 320 -5.05 14.44 -2.56
N ILE A 321 -5.95 13.46 -2.54
CA ILE A 321 -6.86 13.21 -1.42
C ILE A 321 -6.09 12.48 -0.32
N LYS A 322 -5.98 13.12 0.86
CA LYS A 322 -5.28 12.57 2.03
C LYS A 322 -5.87 11.19 2.42
N PRO A 323 -5.07 10.11 2.41
CA PRO A 323 -5.53 8.79 2.83
C PRO A 323 -5.70 8.71 4.36
N SER A 324 -6.49 7.73 4.81
CA SER A 324 -6.52 7.33 6.23
C SER A 324 -5.13 6.88 6.69
N ASP A 325 -4.78 7.17 7.94
CA ASP A 325 -3.56 6.70 8.60
C ASP A 325 -3.61 5.22 9.01
N ILE A 326 -4.77 4.58 8.87
CA ILE A 326 -4.98 3.15 9.08
C ILE A 326 -5.31 2.46 7.73
N ARG A 327 -4.76 1.26 7.52
CA ARG A 327 -5.13 0.37 6.42
C ARG A 327 -6.48 -0.29 6.72
N ASN A 328 -7.49 0.03 5.91
CA ASN A 328 -8.75 -0.70 5.91
C ASN A 328 -8.55 -2.08 5.28
N LEU A 329 -8.24 -3.08 6.12
CA LEU A 329 -8.28 -4.49 5.73
C LEU A 329 -9.72 -5.05 5.69
N ASN A 330 -10.70 -4.28 6.14
CA ASN A 330 -12.12 -4.65 6.18
C ASN A 330 -12.82 -4.50 4.81
N GLY A 331 -12.12 -4.78 3.72
CA GLY A 331 -12.79 -5.11 2.46
C GLY A 331 -13.49 -6.46 2.59
N GLU A 332 -14.45 -6.77 1.71
CA GLU A 332 -15.26 -8.00 1.77
C GLU A 332 -14.47 -9.32 1.62
N CYS A 333 -13.15 -9.24 1.42
CA CYS A 333 -12.24 -10.37 1.48
C CYS A 333 -11.12 -10.07 2.49
N PRO A 334 -11.00 -10.84 3.61
CA PRO A 334 -9.89 -10.69 4.55
C PRO A 334 -8.55 -11.21 3.98
N PHE A 335 -8.59 -11.89 2.84
CA PHE A 335 -7.41 -12.34 2.10
C PHE A 335 -6.99 -11.26 1.08
N PRO A 336 -5.72 -10.84 1.05
CA PRO A 336 -5.18 -10.04 -0.05
C PRO A 336 -5.50 -10.69 -1.40
N SER A 337 -5.88 -9.90 -2.42
CA SER A 337 -6.34 -10.42 -3.72
C SER A 337 -5.35 -11.33 -4.47
N ARG A 338 -4.09 -11.40 -4.02
CA ARG A 338 -3.01 -12.28 -4.51
C ARG A 338 -2.87 -13.62 -3.74
N GLU A 339 -3.50 -13.77 -2.59
CA GLU A 339 -3.63 -15.06 -1.89
C GLU A 339 -4.74 -15.91 -2.51
N ILE A 340 -5.62 -15.27 -3.29
CA ILE A 340 -6.53 -15.93 -4.24
C ILE A 340 -5.69 -16.58 -5.36
N ARG A 341 -5.18 -17.78 -5.09
CA ARG A 341 -4.51 -18.61 -6.08
C ARG A 341 -5.52 -19.44 -6.85
N THR A 342 -5.44 -19.43 -8.17
CA THR A 342 -6.16 -20.38 -9.02
C THR A 342 -5.61 -21.79 -8.77
N PHE A 343 -6.41 -22.65 -8.12
CA PHE A 343 -6.01 -24.04 -7.88
C PHE A 343 -6.16 -24.87 -9.17
N THR A 344 -5.14 -24.81 -10.03
CA THR A 344 -5.16 -25.39 -11.38
C THR A 344 -5.51 -26.88 -11.38
N LYS A 345 -4.95 -27.66 -10.45
CA LYS A 345 -5.27 -29.10 -10.31
C LYS A 345 -6.74 -29.37 -9.98
N GLY A 346 -7.36 -28.55 -9.12
CA GLY A 346 -8.80 -28.67 -8.84
C GLY A 346 -9.66 -28.23 -10.02
N ARG A 347 -9.19 -27.26 -10.82
CA ARG A 347 -9.84 -26.84 -12.07
C ARG A 347 -9.76 -27.92 -13.15
N GLU A 348 -8.62 -28.58 -13.30
CA GLU A 348 -8.42 -29.75 -14.18
C GLU A 348 -9.32 -30.91 -13.76
N LEU A 349 -9.36 -31.24 -12.46
CA LEU A 349 -10.25 -32.27 -11.91
C LEU A 349 -11.74 -31.95 -12.18
N LEU A 350 -12.16 -30.70 -11.95
CA LEU A 350 -13.53 -30.25 -12.20
C LEU A 350 -13.90 -30.33 -13.68
N PHE A 351 -12.99 -29.94 -14.59
CA PHE A 351 -13.20 -30.09 -16.03
C PHE A 351 -13.27 -31.56 -16.45
N GLY A 352 -12.39 -32.43 -15.91
CA GLY A 352 -12.43 -33.87 -16.16
C GLY A 352 -13.75 -34.51 -15.72
N LEU A 353 -14.23 -34.19 -14.52
CA LEU A 353 -15.54 -34.64 -14.02
C LEU A 353 -16.69 -34.11 -14.88
N SER A 354 -16.67 -32.83 -15.25
CA SER A 354 -17.72 -32.22 -16.09
C SER A 354 -17.77 -32.85 -17.49
N PHE A 355 -16.62 -33.12 -18.10
CA PHE A 355 -16.50 -33.76 -19.39
C PHE A 355 -16.96 -35.23 -19.35
N PHE A 356 -16.64 -35.96 -18.28
CA PHE A 356 -17.12 -37.33 -18.07
C PHE A 356 -18.65 -37.38 -17.94
N VAL A 357 -19.24 -36.48 -17.16
CA VAL A 357 -20.70 -36.34 -17.03
C VAL A 357 -21.36 -36.01 -18.38
N PHE A 358 -20.76 -35.09 -19.15
CA PHE A 358 -21.23 -34.75 -20.51
C PHE A 358 -21.20 -35.93 -21.49
N ILE A 359 -20.18 -36.80 -21.42
CA ILE A 359 -20.15 -38.03 -22.21
C ILE A 359 -21.30 -38.95 -21.81
N ILE A 360 -21.54 -39.15 -20.50
CA ILE A 360 -22.63 -40.01 -20.01
C ILE A 360 -23.98 -39.50 -20.49
N THR A 361 -24.28 -38.20 -20.38
CA THR A 361 -25.55 -37.65 -20.88
C THR A 361 -25.66 -37.76 -22.39
N THR A 362 -24.60 -37.43 -23.15
CA THR A 362 -24.60 -37.57 -24.62
C THR A 362 -24.88 -39.01 -25.06
N VAL A 363 -24.22 -39.99 -24.44
CA VAL A 363 -24.42 -41.43 -24.75
C VAL A 363 -25.81 -41.90 -24.34
N THR A 364 -26.32 -41.46 -23.18
CA THR A 364 -27.67 -41.81 -22.72
C THR A 364 -28.74 -41.23 -23.65
N THR A 365 -28.62 -39.95 -24.03
CA THR A 365 -29.52 -39.28 -24.97
C THR A 365 -29.45 -39.89 -26.37
N TYR A 366 -28.27 -40.33 -26.83
CA TYR A 366 -28.14 -41.10 -28.07
C TYR A 366 -28.88 -42.45 -28.02
N PHE A 367 -28.75 -43.22 -26.94
CA PHE A 367 -29.46 -44.49 -26.79
C PHE A 367 -30.98 -44.31 -26.62
N ILE A 368 -31.43 -43.26 -25.92
CA ILE A 368 -32.85 -42.88 -25.86
C ILE A 368 -33.35 -42.56 -27.28
N TRP A 369 -32.60 -41.76 -28.03
CA TRP A 369 -32.97 -41.41 -29.41
C TRP A 369 -33.03 -42.63 -30.33
N GLN A 370 -32.00 -43.48 -30.32
CA GLN A 370 -31.95 -44.67 -31.18
C GLN A 370 -33.08 -45.66 -30.87
N ARG A 371 -33.43 -45.84 -29.59
CA ARG A 371 -34.40 -46.85 -29.14
C ARG A 371 -35.86 -46.36 -29.14
N TRP A 372 -36.10 -45.06 -28.94
CA TRP A 372 -37.45 -44.52 -28.73
C TRP A 372 -37.86 -43.47 -29.79
N TRP A 373 -36.95 -42.63 -30.29
CA TRP A 373 -37.29 -41.60 -31.29
C TRP A 373 -37.18 -42.06 -32.76
N ASN A 374 -36.41 -43.12 -33.06
CA ASN A 374 -36.38 -43.72 -34.40
C ASN A 374 -37.56 -44.67 -34.71
N VAL A 375 -38.48 -44.89 -33.77
CA VAL A 375 -39.71 -45.64 -34.04
C VAL A 375 -40.75 -44.68 -34.65
N PRO A 376 -41.34 -44.98 -35.82
CA PRO A 376 -42.35 -44.11 -36.42
C PRO A 376 -43.51 -43.86 -35.45
N ALA A 377 -43.87 -42.59 -35.25
CA ALA A 377 -44.93 -42.21 -34.33
C ALA A 377 -46.28 -42.78 -34.80
N GLY A 378 -46.78 -43.78 -34.08
CA GLY A 378 -48.10 -44.36 -34.33
C GLY A 378 -49.22 -43.35 -34.09
N ILE A 379 -50.30 -43.47 -34.86
CA ILE A 379 -51.56 -42.77 -34.59
C ILE A 379 -52.28 -43.55 -33.49
N PHE A 380 -52.68 -42.88 -32.40
CA PHE A 380 -53.24 -43.51 -31.20
C PHE A 380 -54.66 -43.01 -30.90
N GLY A 381 -55.46 -43.86 -30.22
CA GLY A 381 -56.91 -43.65 -30.07
C GLY A 381 -57.46 -43.38 -28.67
N GLU A 382 -56.79 -43.81 -27.58
CA GLU A 382 -57.35 -43.73 -26.22
C GLU A 382 -56.32 -43.41 -25.12
N LYS A 383 -56.78 -42.67 -24.11
CA LYS A 383 -56.00 -41.98 -23.08
C LYS A 383 -55.32 -42.96 -22.11
N GLN A 384 -54.02 -42.79 -21.85
CA GLN A 384 -53.25 -43.59 -20.90
C GLN A 384 -52.47 -42.73 -19.90
N GLU A 385 -52.00 -43.37 -18.83
CA GLU A 385 -51.21 -42.74 -17.76
C GLU A 385 -49.70 -42.76 -18.08
N MET A 386 -48.98 -41.79 -17.52
CA MET A 386 -47.55 -41.56 -17.78
C MET A 386 -46.70 -42.71 -17.21
N SER A 387 -45.81 -43.30 -18.02
CA SER A 387 -44.95 -44.39 -17.54
C SER A 387 -43.73 -43.85 -16.79
N ILE A 388 -43.11 -44.71 -15.98
CA ILE A 388 -41.85 -44.40 -15.28
C ILE A 388 -40.74 -44.04 -16.29
N GLY A 389 -40.75 -44.62 -17.49
CA GLY A 389 -39.81 -44.26 -18.56
C GLY A 389 -39.98 -42.81 -19.04
N ASP A 390 -41.23 -42.36 -19.17
CA ASP A 390 -41.54 -40.98 -19.58
C ASP A 390 -41.17 -39.98 -18.49
N LEU A 391 -41.36 -40.34 -17.21
CA LEU A 391 -40.90 -39.57 -16.06
C LEU A 391 -39.37 -39.45 -16.01
N ILE A 392 -38.63 -40.50 -16.37
CA ILE A 392 -37.15 -40.47 -16.45
C ILE A 392 -36.69 -39.53 -17.58
N VAL A 393 -37.34 -39.57 -18.75
CA VAL A 393 -37.03 -38.65 -19.88
C VAL A 393 -37.46 -37.20 -19.56
N ALA A 394 -38.55 -37.00 -18.82
CA ALA A 394 -38.91 -35.67 -18.31
C ALA A 394 -37.87 -35.14 -17.29
N ALA A 395 -37.26 -36.03 -16.50
CA ALA A 395 -36.25 -35.69 -15.51
C ALA A 395 -34.86 -35.40 -16.09
N THR A 396 -34.52 -35.86 -17.29
CA THR A 396 -33.22 -35.51 -17.91
C THR A 396 -33.15 -34.03 -18.29
N ILE A 397 -34.27 -33.38 -18.65
CA ILE A 397 -34.33 -31.95 -19.01
C ILE A 397 -33.84 -31.03 -17.88
N PRO A 398 -34.36 -31.08 -16.62
CA PRO A 398 -33.82 -30.28 -15.54
C PRO A 398 -32.39 -30.69 -15.15
N ILE A 399 -32.01 -31.96 -15.31
CA ILE A 399 -30.63 -32.42 -15.02
C ILE A 399 -29.62 -31.80 -16.00
N GLU A 400 -29.90 -31.81 -17.31
CA GLU A 400 -29.06 -31.15 -18.33
C GLU A 400 -29.00 -29.62 -18.11
N PHE A 401 -30.09 -29.00 -17.66
CA PHE A 401 -30.10 -27.58 -17.26
C PHE A 401 -29.21 -27.29 -16.04
N PHE A 402 -29.28 -28.12 -14.98
CA PHE A 402 -28.39 -27.97 -13.82
C PHE A 402 -26.93 -28.29 -14.15
N GLN A 403 -26.65 -29.19 -15.09
CA GLN A 403 -25.30 -29.38 -15.64
C GLN A 403 -24.80 -28.09 -16.31
N PHE A 404 -25.59 -27.47 -17.17
CA PHE A 404 -25.25 -26.17 -17.77
C PHE A 404 -25.00 -25.06 -16.72
N ALA A 405 -25.82 -25.01 -15.68
CA ALA A 405 -25.69 -24.03 -14.59
C ALA A 405 -24.47 -24.28 -13.68
N THR A 406 -23.90 -25.50 -13.66
CA THR A 406 -22.79 -25.87 -12.78
C THR A 406 -21.41 -25.88 -13.46
N MET A 407 -21.30 -25.56 -14.75
CA MET A 407 -20.03 -25.47 -15.51
C MET A 407 -19.12 -24.27 -15.11
N GLY A 408 -19.15 -23.86 -13.84
CA GLY A 408 -18.14 -22.99 -13.22
C GLY A 408 -18.43 -21.49 -13.26
N PRO A 409 -17.47 -20.64 -12.84
CA PRO A 409 -17.70 -19.22 -12.55
C PRO A 409 -17.49 -18.25 -13.73
N TRP A 410 -17.06 -18.74 -14.90
CA TRP A 410 -16.87 -17.89 -16.09
C TRP A 410 -18.14 -17.47 -16.86
N PRO A 411 -19.30 -18.15 -16.77
CA PRO A 411 -20.56 -17.59 -17.21
C PRO A 411 -20.87 -16.28 -16.49
N TYR A 412 -20.37 -16.03 -15.27
CA TYR A 412 -20.69 -14.83 -14.50
C TYR A 412 -20.29 -13.51 -15.17
N SER A 413 -19.53 -13.51 -16.29
CA SER A 413 -19.32 -12.33 -17.15
C SER A 413 -20.32 -12.26 -18.32
N TYR A 414 -20.61 -13.39 -18.99
CA TYR A 414 -21.55 -13.45 -20.12
C TYR A 414 -23.01 -13.40 -19.66
N LEU A 415 -23.35 -14.18 -18.63
CA LEU A 415 -24.56 -14.00 -17.83
C LEU A 415 -24.56 -12.64 -17.13
N LYS A 416 -23.43 -12.02 -16.69
CA LYS A 416 -23.50 -10.61 -16.24
C LYS A 416 -23.95 -9.68 -17.35
N SER A 417 -23.46 -9.83 -18.57
CA SER A 417 -23.84 -8.97 -19.69
C SER A 417 -25.32 -9.14 -20.03
N LEU A 418 -25.80 -10.39 -20.08
CA LEU A 418 -27.21 -10.72 -20.28
C LEU A 418 -28.08 -10.20 -19.12
N ILE A 419 -27.67 -10.47 -17.87
CA ILE A 419 -28.34 -10.03 -16.64
C ILE A 419 -28.32 -8.51 -16.54
N SER A 420 -27.22 -7.80 -16.80
CA SER A 420 -27.18 -6.33 -16.69
C SER A 420 -28.07 -5.68 -17.73
N THR A 421 -28.12 -6.23 -18.94
CA THR A 421 -29.02 -5.77 -20.00
C THR A 421 -30.49 -5.98 -19.61
N LEU A 422 -30.82 -7.11 -18.95
CA LEU A 422 -32.16 -7.38 -18.41
C LEU A 422 -32.48 -6.58 -17.13
N TYR A 423 -31.50 -6.36 -16.25
CA TYR A 423 -31.66 -5.71 -14.94
C TYR A 423 -31.82 -4.19 -15.09
N LEU A 424 -31.13 -3.58 -16.06
CA LEU A 424 -31.36 -2.20 -16.50
C LEU A 424 -32.75 -2.04 -17.14
N GLY A 425 -33.25 -3.05 -17.84
CA GLY A 425 -34.60 -3.05 -18.42
C GLY A 425 -35.74 -3.20 -17.40
N ILE A 426 -35.47 -3.74 -16.21
CA ILE A 426 -36.50 -4.10 -15.20
C ILE A 426 -36.32 -3.32 -13.87
N GLY A 427 -35.51 -2.26 -13.87
CA GLY A 427 -35.43 -1.32 -12.74
C GLY A 427 -34.82 -1.89 -11.44
N GLY A 428 -34.06 -2.97 -11.53
CA GLY A 428 -33.20 -3.46 -10.45
C GLY A 428 -33.88 -3.99 -9.17
N ASN A 429 -35.12 -4.47 -9.26
CA ASN A 429 -35.79 -5.11 -8.12
C ASN A 429 -35.67 -6.64 -8.19
N SER A 430 -35.03 -7.26 -7.20
CA SER A 430 -34.77 -8.72 -7.16
C SER A 430 -36.04 -9.57 -7.08
N ILE A 431 -37.14 -9.01 -6.56
CA ILE A 431 -38.46 -9.67 -6.55
C ILE A 431 -39.03 -9.73 -7.97
N ALA A 432 -38.85 -8.67 -8.77
CA ALA A 432 -39.28 -8.66 -10.17
C ALA A 432 -38.47 -9.65 -11.02
N TYR A 433 -37.19 -9.85 -10.72
CA TYR A 433 -36.37 -10.90 -11.33
C TYR A 433 -36.93 -12.30 -11.02
N LEU A 434 -37.18 -12.63 -9.75
CA LEU A 434 -37.78 -13.93 -9.39
C LEU A 434 -39.18 -14.13 -10.00
N ALA A 435 -40.00 -13.09 -10.05
CA ALA A 435 -41.30 -13.14 -10.71
C ALA A 435 -41.17 -13.38 -12.22
N PHE A 436 -40.28 -12.67 -12.91
CA PHE A 436 -40.07 -12.82 -14.36
C PHE A 436 -39.46 -14.18 -14.71
N LEU A 437 -38.56 -14.71 -13.88
CA LEU A 437 -38.01 -16.05 -14.03
C LEU A 437 -39.10 -17.11 -13.82
N SER A 438 -39.97 -16.92 -12.81
CA SER A 438 -41.13 -17.79 -12.56
C SER A 438 -42.18 -17.74 -13.68
N ILE A 439 -42.42 -16.56 -14.26
CA ILE A 439 -43.28 -16.39 -15.44
C ILE A 439 -42.63 -17.03 -16.67
N GLY A 440 -41.31 -16.90 -16.85
CA GLY A 440 -40.56 -17.59 -17.91
C GLY A 440 -40.65 -19.11 -17.79
N TRP A 441 -40.51 -19.66 -16.57
CA TRP A 441 -40.77 -21.07 -16.29
C TRP A 441 -42.21 -21.47 -16.60
N LEU A 442 -43.19 -20.68 -16.17
CA LEU A 442 -44.60 -20.95 -16.44
C LEU A 442 -44.87 -20.96 -17.95
N VAL A 443 -44.35 -19.97 -18.69
CA VAL A 443 -44.48 -19.87 -20.15
C VAL A 443 -43.78 -21.04 -20.84
N LEU A 444 -42.57 -21.44 -20.44
CA LEU A 444 -41.86 -22.58 -21.03
C LEU A 444 -42.54 -23.92 -20.71
N ALA A 445 -43.05 -24.10 -19.49
CA ALA A 445 -43.84 -25.28 -19.12
C ALA A 445 -45.15 -25.34 -19.90
N LEU A 446 -45.86 -24.22 -20.04
CA LEU A 446 -47.07 -24.10 -20.85
C LEU A 446 -46.78 -24.26 -22.35
N LEU A 447 -45.63 -23.79 -22.87
CA LEU A 447 -45.22 -24.01 -24.26
C LEU A 447 -44.85 -25.47 -24.50
N GLY A 448 -44.17 -26.11 -23.56
CA GLY A 448 -43.86 -27.54 -23.57
C GLY A 448 -45.13 -28.37 -23.60
N LEU A 449 -46.05 -28.14 -22.66
CA LEU A 449 -47.40 -28.72 -22.64
C LEU A 449 -48.16 -28.45 -23.94
N TYR A 450 -48.18 -27.21 -24.43
CA TYR A 450 -48.88 -26.85 -25.66
C TYR A 450 -48.29 -27.52 -26.91
N LEU A 451 -46.96 -27.61 -27.03
CA LEU A 451 -46.29 -28.31 -28.13
C LEU A 451 -46.47 -29.82 -28.03
N GLN A 452 -46.48 -30.38 -26.82
CA GLN A 452 -46.80 -31.78 -26.56
C GLN A 452 -48.26 -32.10 -26.89
N ILE A 453 -49.20 -31.22 -26.55
CA ILE A 453 -50.64 -31.37 -26.89
C ILE A 453 -50.89 -31.18 -28.39
N LYS A 454 -50.29 -30.16 -29.02
CA LYS A 454 -50.63 -29.72 -30.39
C LYS A 454 -49.78 -30.35 -31.49
N LYS A 455 -48.50 -30.66 -31.22
CA LYS A 455 -47.52 -31.08 -32.24
C LYS A 455 -47.02 -32.52 -32.03
N TYR A 456 -47.00 -33.01 -30.79
CA TYR A 456 -46.61 -34.39 -30.46
C TYR A 456 -47.59 -35.11 -29.52
N PRO A 457 -48.92 -35.11 -29.79
CA PRO A 457 -49.89 -35.78 -28.93
C PRO A 457 -49.62 -37.29 -28.79
N SER A 458 -48.89 -37.88 -29.74
CA SER A 458 -48.46 -39.28 -29.73
C SER A 458 -47.49 -39.66 -28.60
N LEU A 459 -46.89 -38.72 -27.87
CA LEU A 459 -46.07 -39.02 -26.68
C LEU A 459 -46.89 -39.35 -25.42
N LEU A 460 -48.22 -39.19 -25.44
CA LEU A 460 -49.10 -39.42 -24.29
C LEU A 460 -49.99 -40.67 -24.44
N TYR A 461 -49.80 -41.46 -25.52
CA TYR A 461 -50.70 -42.54 -25.93
C TYR A 461 -49.89 -43.69 -26.55
N ARG A 462 -50.32 -44.95 -26.39
CA ARG A 462 -49.71 -46.12 -27.07
C ARG A 462 -50.74 -47.21 -27.38
N LYS A 463 -50.61 -47.88 -28.53
CA LYS A 463 -51.51 -48.96 -28.97
C LYS A 463 -51.05 -50.31 -28.40
N LYS A 464 -51.94 -51.03 -27.70
CA LYS A 464 -51.76 -52.47 -27.42
C LYS A 464 -52.05 -53.27 -28.69
N VAL A 465 -51.12 -54.12 -29.12
CA VAL A 465 -51.41 -55.21 -30.05
C VAL A 465 -52.00 -56.34 -29.24
N LYS A 466 -53.22 -56.76 -29.57
CA LYS A 466 -53.80 -58.01 -29.05
C LYS A 466 -53.14 -59.16 -29.82
N ILE A 467 -52.19 -59.84 -29.21
CA ILE A 467 -51.72 -61.13 -29.72
C ILE A 467 -52.76 -62.15 -29.27
N CYS A 468 -53.60 -62.62 -30.20
CA CYS A 468 -54.29 -63.89 -30.00
C CYS A 468 -53.24 -64.99 -30.17
N VAL A 469 -53.01 -65.76 -29.11
CA VAL A 469 -52.29 -67.03 -29.20
C VAL A 469 -53.38 -68.10 -29.31
N ASP A 470 -53.61 -68.60 -30.52
CA ASP A 470 -54.42 -69.79 -30.71
C ASP A 470 -53.61 -71.01 -30.25
N TYR A 471 -54.24 -71.87 -29.44
CA TYR A 471 -53.61 -73.03 -28.80
C TYR A 471 -54.52 -74.25 -28.94
N LEU A 472 -54.24 -75.09 -29.94
CA LEU A 472 -54.69 -76.47 -30.23
C LEU A 472 -54.07 -76.78 -31.61
N ASP A 473 -53.46 -77.91 -31.95
CA ASP A 473 -53.23 -79.24 -31.36
C ASP A 473 -51.77 -79.66 -31.72
N LEU A 474 -51.11 -80.74 -31.29
CA LEU A 474 -51.52 -82.07 -30.82
C LEU A 474 -50.32 -82.71 -30.05
N HIS A 475 -50.57 -83.55 -29.04
CA HIS A 475 -49.86 -84.79 -28.58
C HIS A 475 -48.35 -85.09 -28.88
N LEU A 476 -47.59 -85.90 -28.10
CA LEU A 476 -47.88 -86.94 -27.07
C LEU A 476 -46.58 -87.30 -26.32
N HIS A 477 -46.67 -87.76 -25.04
CA HIS A 477 -45.81 -88.74 -24.28
C HIS A 477 -44.25 -88.73 -24.40
N LEU A 478 -43.42 -89.01 -23.37
CA LEU A 478 -43.56 -89.87 -22.17
C LEU A 478 -42.59 -89.46 -21.01
N GLU A 479 -42.74 -90.14 -19.86
CA GLU A 479 -42.11 -90.03 -18.52
C GLU A 479 -40.55 -90.22 -18.48
N ALA A 480 -39.75 -90.10 -17.39
CA ALA A 480 -39.88 -90.16 -15.91
C ALA A 480 -38.60 -89.57 -15.22
N GLN A 481 -38.35 -89.50 -13.88
CA GLN A 481 -39.10 -89.11 -12.65
C GLN A 481 -38.13 -89.16 -11.40
N TYR A 482 -38.46 -88.52 -10.25
CA TYR A 482 -37.86 -88.60 -8.88
C TYR A 482 -36.49 -87.96 -8.49
N ILE A 483 -36.41 -86.94 -7.63
CA ILE A 483 -37.44 -86.18 -6.89
C ILE A 483 -37.62 -84.86 -7.64
N TRP A 484 -38.03 -85.01 -8.90
CA TRP A 484 -37.93 -84.05 -10.01
C TRP A 484 -39.24 -83.30 -10.21
#